data_AF-A0A7C9E8G2-F1
#
_entry.id   AF-A0A7C9E8G2-F1
#
_cell.length_a   1.000
_cell.length_b   1.000
_cell.length_c   1.000
_cell.angle_alpha   90.00
_cell.angle_beta   90.00
_cell.angle_gamma   90.00
#
_symmetry.space_group_name_H-M   'P 1'
#
loop_
_entity.id
_entity.type
_entity.pdbx_description
1 polymer ?
#
loop_
_entity_poly.entity_id
_entity_poly.type
_entity_poly.pdbx_seq_one_letter_code
_entity_poly.pdbx_strand_id
1 'polypeptide(L)'
;MGLHSYQCILLFVLLANYLLNLQPSQSYSCHDHEKSPLLHFKHSFIINCSASVYSSVFPRVKSWADERNHHWDCCSWDGVRCDNETGHVIGLDLSSCCLYGTFPSNSTLF
;
A
#
# COMPACT_ATOMS: atom_id res chain seq x y z
N MET A 1 19.61 7.01 48.06
CA MET A 1 19.03 8.00 47.13
C MET A 1 19.75 8.04 45.77
N GLY A 2 21.09 7.91 45.72
CA GLY A 2 21.86 8.04 44.48
C GLY A 2 21.76 6.88 43.48
N LEU A 3 21.74 5.61 43.92
CA LEU A 3 21.81 4.44 43.02
C LEU A 3 20.58 4.30 42.10
N HIS A 4 19.38 4.57 42.63
CA HIS A 4 18.15 4.61 41.85
C HIS A 4 18.16 5.74 40.81
N SER A 5 18.81 6.87 41.11
CA SER A 5 18.98 7.98 40.17
C SER A 5 19.88 7.60 38.99
N TYR A 6 21.03 6.94 39.26
CA TYR A 6 21.92 6.45 38.20
C TYR A 6 21.28 5.42 37.29
N GLN A 7 20.48 4.51 37.85
CA GLN A 7 19.79 3.50 37.06
C GLN A 7 18.72 4.12 36.14
N CYS A 8 18.01 5.16 36.60
CA CYS A 8 17.11 5.94 35.75
C CYS A 8 17.85 6.66 34.64
N ILE A 9 18.99 7.29 34.94
CA ILE A 9 19.80 7.99 33.94
C ILE A 9 20.32 7.01 32.87
N LEU A 10 20.81 5.83 33.29
CA LEU A 10 21.28 4.81 32.35
C LEU A 10 20.15 4.30 31.45
N LEU A 11 18.96 4.02 32.01
CA LEU A 11 17.78 3.61 31.25
C LEU A 11 17.36 4.69 30.24
N PHE A 12 17.39 5.96 30.65
CA PHE A 12 17.06 7.08 29.77
C PHE A 12 18.05 7.18 28.60
N VAL A 13 19.35 7.01 28.86
CA VAL A 13 20.39 7.02 27.83
C VAL A 13 20.22 5.84 26.87
N LEU A 14 19.92 4.63 27.36
CA LEU A 14 19.67 3.47 26.51
C LEU A 14 18.43 3.65 25.64
N LEU A 15 17.34 4.19 26.19
CA LEU A 15 16.13 4.51 25.43
C LEU A 15 16.39 5.59 24.38
N ALA A 16 17.11 6.65 24.73
CA ALA A 16 17.46 7.71 23.79
C ALA A 16 18.30 7.17 22.63
N ASN A 17 19.30 6.32 22.91
CA ASN A 17 20.10 5.69 21.86
C ASN A 17 19.29 4.74 20.98
N TYR A 18 18.39 3.94 21.56
CA TYR A 18 17.49 3.09 20.79
C TYR A 18 16.61 3.91 19.83
N LEU A 19 16.01 5.01 20.34
CA LEU A 19 15.20 5.93 19.54
C LEU A 19 16.00 6.66 18.46
N LEU A 20 17.27 7.00 18.71
CA LEU A 20 18.15 7.64 17.72
C LEU A 20 18.58 6.67 16.61
N ASN A 21 18.61 5.36 16.89
CA ASN A 21 18.94 4.31 15.92
C ASN A 21 17.70 3.75 15.20
N LEU A 22 16.49 4.18 15.56
CA LEU A 22 15.31 3.97 14.74
C LEU A 22 15.45 4.83 13.47
N GLN A 23 16.04 4.25 12.43
CA GLN A 23 15.81 4.77 11.09
C GLN A 23 14.31 4.68 10.83
N PRO A 24 13.63 5.78 10.45
CA PRO A 24 12.32 5.65 9.87
C PRO A 24 12.50 4.76 8.64
N SER A 25 11.80 3.62 8.59
CA SER A 25 11.49 3.04 7.29
C SER A 25 10.77 4.16 6.54
N GLN A 26 11.40 4.76 5.54
CA GLN A 26 10.69 5.71 4.67
C GLN A 26 9.64 4.89 3.94
N SER A 27 8.45 4.78 4.53
CA SER A 27 7.26 4.34 3.84
C SER A 27 6.83 5.51 2.99
N TYR A 28 7.33 5.56 1.76
CA TYR A 28 6.82 6.47 0.76
C TYR A 28 5.42 6.01 0.43
N SER A 29 4.44 6.59 1.14
CA SER A 29 3.05 6.38 0.82
C SER A 29 2.78 6.96 -0.55
N CYS A 30 1.97 6.27 -1.35
CA CYS A 30 1.48 6.88 -2.57
C CYS A 30 0.69 8.15 -2.24
N HIS A 31 0.70 9.09 -3.17
CA HIS A 31 0.01 10.35 -2.96
C HIS A 31 -1.51 10.16 -3.08
N ASP A 32 -2.28 10.91 -2.27
CA ASP A 32 -3.75 10.81 -2.28
C ASP A 32 -4.36 11.04 -3.67
N HIS A 33 -3.70 11.85 -4.51
CA HIS A 33 -4.14 12.13 -5.88
C HIS A 33 -3.96 10.95 -6.85
N GLU A 34 -3.06 9.99 -6.55
CA GLU A 34 -2.84 8.77 -7.33
C GLU A 34 -3.76 7.64 -6.84
N LYS A 35 -4.14 7.66 -5.57
CA LYS A 35 -5.07 6.69 -4.99
C LYS A 35 -6.46 6.76 -5.62
N SER A 36 -7.01 7.96 -5.78
CA SER A 36 -8.36 8.18 -6.34
C SER A 36 -8.56 7.56 -7.74
N PRO A 37 -7.69 7.81 -8.74
CA PRO A 37 -7.84 7.20 -10.06
C PRO A 37 -7.70 5.67 -10.01
N LEU A 38 -6.86 5.10 -9.16
CA LEU A 38 -6.79 3.63 -8.98
C LEU A 38 -8.10 3.04 -8.44
N LEU A 39 -8.77 3.73 -7.49
CA LEU A 39 -10.08 3.29 -7.01
C LEU A 39 -11.16 3.44 -8.08
N HIS A 40 -11.13 4.53 -8.85
CA HIS A 40 -12.02 4.71 -9.98
C HIS A 40 -11.80 3.63 -11.04
N PHE A 41 -10.54 3.25 -11.31
CA PHE A 41 -10.18 2.15 -12.18
C PHE A 41 -10.85 0.86 -11.69
N LYS A 42 -10.66 0.48 -10.43
CA LYS A 42 -11.27 -0.71 -9.83
C LYS A 42 -12.79 -0.74 -10.02
N HIS A 43 -13.49 0.36 -9.79
CA HIS A 43 -14.95 0.43 -9.92
C HIS A 43 -15.45 0.45 -11.37
N SER A 44 -14.59 0.79 -12.33
CA SER A 44 -14.96 0.82 -13.75
C SER A 44 -15.05 -0.58 -14.37
N PHE A 45 -14.59 -1.62 -13.68
CA PHE A 45 -14.59 -3.00 -14.18
C PHE A 45 -15.41 -3.95 -13.30
N ILE A 46 -16.03 -4.93 -13.94
CA ILE A 46 -16.65 -6.06 -13.26
C ILE A 46 -15.54 -7.07 -12.93
N ILE A 47 -15.41 -7.42 -11.65
CA ILE A 47 -14.41 -8.41 -11.19
C ILE A 47 -15.09 -9.78 -11.02
N ASN A 48 -14.95 -10.67 -12.01
CA ASN A 48 -15.60 -11.98 -11.98
C ASN A 48 -14.67 -13.15 -12.34
N CYS A 49 -14.20 -13.89 -11.33
CA CYS A 49 -13.35 -15.07 -11.55
C CYS A 49 -14.12 -16.39 -11.70
N SER A 50 -15.43 -16.37 -11.90
CA SER A 50 -16.25 -17.60 -11.96
C SER A 50 -15.86 -18.55 -13.10
N ALA A 51 -15.27 -18.03 -14.18
CA ALA A 51 -14.80 -18.82 -15.32
C ALA A 51 -13.36 -19.34 -15.17
N SER A 52 -12.68 -19.03 -14.06
CA SER A 52 -11.33 -19.51 -13.82
C SER A 52 -11.34 -21.01 -13.50
N VAL A 53 -10.58 -21.78 -14.27
CA VAL A 53 -10.33 -23.21 -14.00
C VAL A 53 -9.58 -23.41 -12.68
N TYR A 54 -8.81 -22.40 -12.25
CA TYR A 54 -8.08 -22.41 -11.00
C TYR A 54 -8.91 -21.72 -9.91
N SER A 55 -9.33 -22.49 -8.90
CA SER A 55 -10.07 -22.02 -7.71
C SER A 55 -9.29 -21.01 -6.86
N SER A 56 -8.00 -20.79 -7.13
CA SER A 56 -7.10 -19.92 -6.39
C SER A 56 -6.82 -18.57 -7.07
N VAL A 57 -7.50 -18.23 -8.18
CA VAL A 57 -7.30 -16.92 -8.82
C VAL A 57 -7.90 -15.83 -7.96
N PHE A 58 -7.02 -15.11 -7.26
CA PHE A 58 -7.35 -13.90 -6.53
C PHE A 58 -6.95 -12.69 -7.41
N PRO A 59 -7.93 -11.98 -7.99
CA PRO A 59 -7.62 -10.83 -8.84
C PRO A 59 -7.01 -9.72 -7.98
N ARG A 60 -5.79 -9.28 -8.34
CA ARG A 60 -4.96 -8.36 -7.55
C ARG A 60 -5.70 -7.09 -7.13
N VAL A 61 -6.52 -6.53 -8.03
CA VAL A 61 -7.35 -5.34 -7.79
C VAL A 61 -8.38 -5.49 -6.65
N LYS A 62 -8.68 -6.70 -6.17
CA LYS A 62 -9.53 -6.90 -4.98
C LYS A 62 -8.85 -6.43 -3.70
N SER A 63 -7.52 -6.48 -3.62
CA SER A 63 -6.75 -6.03 -2.46
C SER A 63 -6.79 -4.50 -2.28
N TRP A 64 -7.10 -3.75 -3.34
CA TRP A 64 -7.09 -2.30 -3.34
C TRP A 64 -8.22 -1.80 -2.46
N ALA A 65 -7.91 -1.12 -1.36
CA ALA A 65 -8.89 -0.59 -0.40
C ALA A 65 -9.99 -1.62 -0.04
N ASP A 66 -9.60 -2.79 0.47
CA ASP A 66 -10.54 -3.67 1.18
C ASP A 66 -11.03 -2.93 2.42
N GLU A 67 -12.36 -2.85 2.63
CA GLU A 67 -12.98 -2.20 3.80
C GLU A 67 -12.45 -2.73 5.13
N ARG A 68 -11.90 -3.96 5.14
CA ARG A 68 -11.30 -4.59 6.33
C ARG A 68 -9.82 -4.25 6.54
N ASN A 69 -9.13 -3.73 5.53
CA ASN A 69 -7.74 -3.34 5.61
C ASN A 69 -7.64 -1.82 5.52
N HIS A 70 -7.22 -1.19 6.61
CA HIS A 70 -6.89 0.24 6.69
C HIS A 70 -5.65 0.62 5.84
N HIS A 71 -5.44 -0.02 4.69
CA HIS A 71 -4.31 0.25 3.83
C HIS A 71 -4.58 1.53 3.04
N TRP A 72 -4.29 2.66 3.69
CA TRP A 72 -4.45 3.97 3.09
C TRP A 72 -3.45 4.21 1.96
N ASP A 73 -2.26 3.62 2.09
CA ASP A 73 -1.20 3.63 1.10
C ASP A 73 -1.52 2.68 -0.06
N CYS A 74 -1.44 3.16 -1.29
CA CYS A 74 -1.66 2.35 -2.49
C CYS A 74 -0.38 1.69 -3.02
N CYS A 75 0.82 2.08 -2.57
CA CYS A 75 2.07 1.41 -2.95
C CYS A 75 2.19 -0.03 -2.44
N SER A 76 1.34 -0.39 -1.49
CA SER A 76 1.26 -1.68 -0.87
C SER A 76 0.09 -2.53 -1.37
N TRP A 77 -0.70 -2.00 -2.30
CA TRP A 77 -1.78 -2.74 -2.94
C TRP A 77 -1.20 -3.75 -3.93
N ASP A 78 -1.82 -4.92 -4.04
CA ASP A 78 -1.31 -5.95 -4.94
C ASP A 78 -1.31 -5.45 -6.38
N GLY A 79 -0.15 -5.60 -7.03
CA GLY A 79 0.02 -5.19 -8.42
C GLY A 79 0.20 -3.69 -8.62
N VAL A 80 0.28 -2.87 -7.57
CA VAL A 80 0.72 -1.47 -7.68
C VAL A 80 2.23 -1.41 -7.49
N ARG A 81 2.94 -0.77 -8.42
CA ARG A 81 4.38 -0.53 -8.32
C ARG A 81 4.62 0.96 -8.16
N CYS A 82 5.24 1.33 -7.05
CA CYS A 82 5.68 2.68 -6.80
C CYS A 82 7.18 2.87 -7.04
N ASP A 83 7.56 4.13 -7.25
CA ASP A 83 8.92 4.58 -7.16
C ASP A 83 9.35 4.62 -5.69
N ASN A 84 10.48 3.97 -5.38
CA ASN A 84 10.92 3.79 -4.00
C ASN A 84 11.48 5.08 -3.36
N GLU A 85 11.70 6.15 -4.12
CA GLU A 85 12.26 7.41 -3.61
C GLU A 85 11.18 8.50 -3.49
N THR A 86 10.17 8.46 -4.34
CA THR A 86 9.12 9.48 -4.44
C THR A 86 7.74 8.99 -4.01
N GLY A 87 7.51 7.68 -3.97
CA GLY A 87 6.19 7.10 -3.70
C GLY A 87 5.20 7.19 -4.86
N HIS A 88 5.61 7.70 -6.02
CA HIS A 88 4.74 7.81 -7.19
C HIS A 88 4.39 6.45 -7.80
N VAL A 89 3.15 6.29 -8.25
CA VAL A 89 2.73 5.06 -8.93
C VAL A 89 3.30 5.06 -10.35
N ILE A 90 4.22 4.15 -10.62
CA ILE A 90 4.96 4.05 -11.89
C ILE A 90 4.60 2.81 -12.70
N GLY A 91 3.67 1.98 -12.22
CA GLY A 91 3.14 0.86 -13.00
C GLY A 91 2.06 0.04 -12.29
N LEU A 92 1.27 -0.66 -13.10
CA LEU A 92 0.23 -1.57 -12.67
C LEU A 92 0.41 -2.95 -13.29
N ASP A 93 0.45 -3.98 -12.45
CA ASP A 93 0.34 -5.38 -12.83
C ASP A 93 -1.12 -5.84 -12.67
N LEU A 94 -1.80 -5.97 -13.80
CA LEU A 94 -3.19 -6.43 -13.90
C LEU A 94 -3.28 -7.92 -14.30
N SER A 95 -2.17 -8.66 -14.24
CA SER A 95 -2.18 -10.11 -14.49
C SER A 95 -3.20 -10.82 -13.61
N SER A 96 -3.87 -11.84 -14.17
CA SER A 96 -4.88 -12.65 -13.47
C SER A 96 -6.04 -11.84 -12.88
N CYS A 97 -6.24 -10.60 -13.33
CA CYS A 97 -7.36 -9.79 -12.90
C CYS A 97 -8.54 -10.14 -13.79
N CYS A 98 -9.52 -10.85 -13.25
CA CYS A 98 -10.76 -11.25 -13.91
C CYS A 98 -11.65 -10.04 -14.21
N LEU A 99 -11.11 -9.05 -14.92
CA LEU A 99 -11.71 -7.76 -15.22
C LEU A 99 -12.47 -7.88 -16.52
N TYR A 100 -13.75 -7.56 -16.45
CA TYR A 100 -14.63 -7.46 -17.61
C TYR A 100 -15.14 -6.04 -17.71
N GLY A 101 -15.16 -5.52 -18.93
CA GLY A 101 -15.56 -4.15 -19.21
C GLY A 101 -14.75 -3.59 -20.36
N THR A 102 -15.05 -2.35 -20.70
CA THR A 102 -14.30 -1.58 -21.70
C THR A 102 -13.56 -0.48 -20.98
N PHE A 103 -12.31 -0.23 -21.39
CA PHE A 103 -11.59 0.93 -20.89
C PHE A 103 -12.32 2.20 -21.37
N PRO A 104 -12.77 3.08 -20.47
CA PRO A 104 -13.45 4.30 -20.87
C PRO A 104 -12.48 5.20 -21.66
N SER A 105 -12.81 5.44 -22.93
CA SER A 105 -11.92 6.05 -23.93
C SER A 105 -11.52 7.50 -23.64
N ASN A 106 -12.19 8.16 -22.69
CA ASN A 106 -12.00 9.57 -22.30
C ASN A 106 -11.78 9.75 -20.79
N SER A 107 -11.31 8.71 -20.10
CA SER A 107 -11.03 8.84 -18.67
C SER A 107 -9.64 9.42 -18.44
N THR A 108 -9.56 10.39 -17.54
CA THR A 108 -8.31 10.91 -16.94
C THR A 108 -7.75 9.93 -15.90
N LEU A 109 -7.91 8.63 -16.16
CA LEU A 109 -7.55 7.57 -15.21
C LEU A 109 -6.03 7.46 -15.03
N PHE A 110 -5.25 8.11 -15.91
CA PHE A 110 -3.81 8.30 -15.87
C PHE A 110 -3.46 9.64 -16.50
#